data_AF-A0A924KST9-F1
#
_entry.id   AF-A0A924KST9-F1
#
_cell.length_a   1.000
_cell.length_b   1.000
_cell.length_c   1.000
_cell.angle_alpha   90.00
_cell.angle_beta   90.00
_cell.angle_gamma   90.00
#
_symmetry.space_group_name_H-M   'P 1'
#
loop_
_entity.id
_entity.type
_entity.pdbx_description
1 polymer ?
#
loop_
_entity_poly.entity_id
_entity_poly.type
_entity_poly.pdbx_seq_one_letter_code
_entity_poly.pdbx_strand_id
1 'polypeptide(L)'
;MPRRHDIDALRVIAFSLLIAYHLAMLYVFDWGWHLKSSYLSEFLQVPMLFVNRWRMDLIFMISGVSASIMLVKAAPGSFLRERSGRLLIPLLFGVLVVVPVQPYCQGVANGLVEPGFWQFLGRYYTGYAWPPKAFDGWQTGFTWNHLWYLVYLWCYTALLVVLQKPLQSGLGQGLRDSFTQLRGWRLLVWPFAPLLVITVTLQLKYPNNNALFNDWYAHAIYFTVFMYGYWLGINKALWAELARLRKEATALALISYFLYALSRAVFEDEDPPMTYLIIWIFRNLYIWAALCA
;
A
#
# COMPACT_ATOMS: atom_id res chain seq x y z
N MET A 1 6.70 7.19 -27.22
CA MET A 1 6.03 5.92 -26.84
C MET A 1 4.53 6.16 -26.74
N PRO A 2 3.68 5.30 -27.33
CA PRO A 2 2.23 5.39 -27.23
C PRO A 2 1.76 5.25 -25.77
N ARG A 3 0.56 5.77 -25.48
CA ARG A 3 -0.05 5.73 -24.15
C ARG A 3 -0.32 4.28 -23.71
N ARG A 4 0.03 3.95 -22.48
CA ARG A 4 -0.17 2.62 -21.88
C ARG A 4 -1.58 2.53 -21.26
N HIS A 5 -2.57 2.24 -22.10
CA HIS A 5 -3.98 2.12 -21.69
C HIS A 5 -4.22 1.00 -20.67
N ASP A 6 -3.41 -0.06 -20.72
CA ASP A 6 -3.38 -1.15 -19.75
C ASP A 6 -3.05 -0.64 -18.34
N ILE A 7 -2.02 0.20 -18.20
CA ILE A 7 -1.61 0.77 -16.90
C ILE A 7 -2.67 1.76 -16.37
N ASP A 8 -3.26 2.55 -17.26
CA ASP A 8 -4.32 3.48 -16.88
C ASP A 8 -5.58 2.72 -16.39
N ALA A 9 -5.96 1.62 -17.07
CA ALA A 9 -7.07 0.77 -16.66
C ALA A 9 -6.80 0.10 -15.29
N LEU A 10 -5.60 -0.46 -15.10
CA LEU A 10 -5.20 -1.04 -13.81
C LEU A 10 -5.28 -0.01 -12.68
N ARG A 11 -4.85 1.23 -12.94
CA ARG A 11 -4.93 2.32 -11.95
C ARG A 11 -6.39 2.61 -11.59
N VAL A 12 -7.28 2.74 -12.57
CA VAL A 12 -8.71 2.98 -12.34
C VAL A 12 -9.32 1.84 -11.52
N ILE A 13 -9.07 0.59 -11.90
CA ILE A 13 -9.58 -0.58 -11.18
C ILE A 13 -9.07 -0.59 -9.74
N ALA A 14 -7.77 -0.36 -9.52
CA ALA A 14 -7.17 -0.37 -8.19
C ALA A 14 -7.77 0.72 -7.27
N PHE A 15 -7.97 1.94 -7.78
CA PHE A 15 -8.59 3.01 -6.98
C PHE A 15 -10.09 2.79 -6.78
N SER A 16 -10.83 2.29 -7.77
CA SER A 16 -12.24 1.93 -7.60
C SER A 16 -12.42 0.83 -6.55
N LEU A 17 -11.56 -0.18 -6.58
CA LEU A 17 -11.52 -1.24 -5.56
C LEU A 17 -11.19 -0.66 -4.18
N LEU A 18 -10.27 0.29 -4.10
CA LEU A 18 -9.95 0.98 -2.84
C LEU A 18 -11.16 1.73 -2.28
N ILE A 19 -11.94 2.42 -3.12
CA ILE A 19 -13.16 3.12 -2.70
C ILE A 19 -14.18 2.11 -2.16
N ALA A 20 -14.46 1.04 -2.92
CA ALA A 20 -15.38 -0.01 -2.50
C ALA A 20 -14.92 -0.68 -1.18
N TYR A 21 -13.62 -0.88 -1.02
CA TYR A 21 -13.03 -1.44 0.21
C TYR A 21 -13.30 -0.54 1.43
N HIS A 22 -13.08 0.76 1.33
CA HIS A 22 -13.33 1.69 2.44
C HIS A 22 -14.82 1.82 2.76
N LEU A 23 -15.69 1.75 1.75
CA LEU A 23 -17.13 1.67 1.95
C LEU A 23 -17.52 0.40 2.72
N ALA A 24 -16.98 -0.75 2.31
CA ALA A 24 -17.24 -2.02 2.98
C ALA A 24 -16.74 -2.04 4.43
N MET A 25 -15.63 -1.37 4.77
CA MET A 25 -15.13 -1.26 6.16
C MET A 25 -16.19 -0.75 7.15
N LEU A 26 -17.16 0.06 6.69
CA LEU A 26 -18.28 0.50 7.52
C LEU A 26 -19.15 -0.68 8.00
N TYR A 27 -19.30 -1.72 7.19
CA TYR A 27 -20.21 -2.85 7.38
C TYR A 27 -19.54 -4.16 7.82
N VAL A 28 -18.22 -4.30 7.73
CA VAL A 28 -17.51 -5.53 8.12
C VAL A 28 -17.66 -5.82 9.61
N PHE A 29 -18.05 -7.04 9.97
CA PHE A 29 -18.15 -7.43 11.40
C PHE A 29 -16.77 -7.49 12.08
N ASP A 30 -16.71 -7.07 13.35
CA ASP A 30 -15.55 -7.20 14.25
C ASP A 30 -14.24 -6.52 13.80
N TRP A 31 -14.32 -5.54 12.89
CA TRP A 31 -13.16 -4.76 12.45
C TRP A 31 -13.27 -3.31 12.92
N GLY A 32 -12.16 -2.78 13.43
CA GLY A 32 -12.04 -1.37 13.79
C GLY A 32 -12.13 -0.45 12.56
N TRP A 33 -12.94 0.60 12.67
CA TRP A 33 -13.04 1.65 11.66
C TRP A 33 -13.52 2.97 12.29
N HIS A 34 -13.36 4.08 11.57
CA HIS A 34 -13.74 5.42 12.06
C HIS A 34 -15.18 5.46 12.58
N LEU A 35 -16.09 4.83 11.85
CA LEU A 35 -17.50 4.66 12.20
C LEU A 35 -17.95 3.27 11.77
N LYS A 36 -18.98 2.74 12.41
CA LYS A 36 -19.58 1.43 12.08
C LYS A 36 -21.07 1.58 11.89
N SER A 37 -21.60 0.85 10.91
CA SER A 37 -23.04 0.72 10.69
C SER A 37 -23.67 -0.15 11.79
N SER A 38 -24.96 0.06 12.07
CA SER A 38 -25.77 -0.86 12.87
C SER A 38 -26.03 -2.19 12.16
N TYR A 39 -25.93 -2.21 10.83
CA TYR A 39 -26.00 -3.41 10.00
C TYR A 39 -24.59 -3.90 9.71
N LEU A 40 -24.19 -5.03 10.31
CA LEU A 40 -22.88 -5.63 10.13
C LEU A 40 -22.99 -6.97 9.39
N SER A 41 -21.94 -7.34 8.65
CA SER A 41 -21.86 -8.58 7.90
C SER A 41 -20.54 -9.30 8.17
N GLU A 42 -20.62 -10.53 8.67
CA GLU A 42 -19.48 -11.43 8.82
C GLU A 42 -18.94 -11.90 7.47
N PHE A 43 -19.83 -12.16 6.51
CA PHE A 43 -19.44 -12.58 5.17
C PHE A 43 -18.47 -11.60 4.51
N LEU A 44 -18.64 -10.29 4.73
CA LEU A 44 -17.74 -9.27 4.18
C LEU A 44 -16.29 -9.41 4.65
N GLN A 45 -16.00 -10.07 5.77
CA GLN A 45 -14.62 -10.32 6.20
C GLN A 45 -13.82 -11.11 5.16
N VAL A 46 -14.46 -12.05 4.46
CA VAL A 46 -13.79 -12.92 3.47
C VAL A 46 -13.28 -12.15 2.25
N PRO A 47 -14.12 -11.48 1.43
CA PRO A 47 -13.63 -10.71 0.29
C PRO A 47 -12.77 -9.51 0.73
N MET A 48 -12.98 -8.98 1.93
CA MET A 48 -12.15 -7.89 2.46
C MET A 48 -10.75 -8.36 2.83
N LEU A 49 -10.58 -9.53 3.45
CA LEU A 49 -9.26 -10.11 3.70
C LEU A 49 -8.52 -10.41 2.39
N PHE A 50 -9.25 -10.93 1.40
CA PHE A 50 -8.71 -11.17 0.06
C PHE A 50 -8.10 -9.90 -0.52
N VAL A 51 -8.87 -8.81 -0.60
CA VAL A 51 -8.42 -7.54 -1.19
C VAL A 51 -7.41 -6.81 -0.30
N ASN A 52 -7.51 -6.95 1.03
CA ASN A 52 -6.69 -6.18 1.96
C ASN A 52 -5.19 -6.41 1.74
N ARG A 53 -4.77 -7.63 1.40
CA ARG A 53 -3.35 -7.98 1.44
C ARG A 53 -2.50 -7.37 0.33
N TRP A 54 -3.04 -7.15 -0.87
CA TRP A 54 -2.25 -6.72 -2.03
C TRP A 54 -2.66 -5.34 -2.59
N ARG A 55 -3.79 -4.77 -2.17
CA ARG A 55 -4.32 -3.54 -2.80
C ARG A 55 -3.34 -2.36 -2.77
N MET A 56 -2.66 -2.14 -1.65
CA MET A 56 -1.72 -1.02 -1.52
C MET A 56 -0.44 -1.30 -2.30
N ASP A 57 0.07 -2.53 -2.24
CA ASP A 57 1.22 -2.99 -3.00
C ASP A 57 1.00 -2.80 -4.51
N LEU A 58 -0.22 -3.09 -5.01
CA LEU A 58 -0.58 -2.87 -6.41
C LEU A 58 -0.48 -1.41 -6.81
N ILE A 59 -1.04 -0.50 -6.00
CA ILE A 59 -1.01 0.93 -6.29
C ILE A 59 0.46 1.45 -6.26
N PHE A 60 1.29 0.98 -5.33
CA PHE A 60 2.72 1.30 -5.32
C PHE A 60 3.47 0.75 -6.54
N MET A 61 3.18 -0.48 -6.97
CA MET A 61 3.77 -1.08 -8.17
C MET A 61 3.40 -0.29 -9.43
N ILE A 62 2.11 0.02 -9.62
CA ILE A 62 1.62 0.83 -10.75
C ILE A 62 2.26 2.22 -10.75
N SER A 63 2.45 2.80 -9.57
CA SER A 63 3.15 4.08 -9.41
C SER A 63 4.62 3.99 -9.81
N GLY A 64 5.31 2.89 -9.52
CA GLY A 64 6.65 2.59 -9.99
C GLY A 64 6.72 2.49 -11.52
N VAL A 65 5.81 1.74 -12.14
CA VAL A 65 5.69 1.64 -13.61
C VAL A 65 5.47 3.03 -14.23
N SER A 66 4.60 3.83 -13.62
CA SER A 66 4.33 5.19 -14.08
C SER A 66 5.56 6.09 -13.94
N ALA A 67 6.31 5.96 -12.84
CA ALA A 67 7.52 6.73 -12.59
C ALA A 67 8.61 6.42 -13.62
N SER A 68 8.81 5.15 -14.01
CA SER A 68 9.83 4.82 -15.02
C SER A 68 9.53 5.41 -16.39
N ILE A 69 8.27 5.41 -16.82
CA ILE A 69 7.84 6.02 -18.10
C ILE A 69 8.05 7.54 -18.09
N MET A 70 7.81 8.19 -16.96
CA MET A 70 7.98 9.64 -16.81
C MET A 70 9.45 10.04 -16.74
N LEU A 71 10.27 9.28 -16.02
CA LEU A 71 11.68 9.62 -15.81
C LEU A 71 12.51 9.52 -17.11
N VAL A 72 12.11 8.65 -18.05
CA VAL A 72 12.70 8.60 -19.40
C VAL A 72 12.49 9.91 -20.18
N LYS A 73 11.44 10.68 -19.86
CA LYS A 73 11.01 11.86 -20.64
C LYS A 73 11.46 13.19 -20.06
N ALA A 74 12.02 13.22 -18.84
CA ALA A 74 12.31 14.45 -18.12
C ALA A 74 13.61 14.37 -17.33
N ALA A 75 14.31 15.50 -17.20
CA ALA A 75 15.42 15.62 -16.27
C ALA A 75 14.96 15.35 -14.83
N PRO A 76 15.76 14.70 -13.97
CA PRO A 76 15.32 14.26 -12.65
C PRO A 76 14.74 15.38 -11.76
N GLY A 77 15.31 16.58 -11.82
CA GLY A 77 14.80 17.75 -11.09
C GLY A 77 13.44 18.25 -11.60
N SER A 78 13.24 18.27 -12.92
CA SER A 78 11.95 18.63 -13.53
C SER A 78 10.87 17.60 -13.18
N PHE A 79 11.22 16.32 -13.22
CA PHE A 79 10.33 15.23 -12.81
C PHE A 79 9.90 15.38 -11.36
N LEU A 80 10.83 15.64 -10.44
CA LEU A 80 10.49 15.81 -9.02
C LEU A 80 9.60 17.03 -8.77
N ARG A 81 9.83 18.14 -9.49
CA ARG A 81 8.99 19.35 -9.39
C ARG A 81 7.55 19.09 -9.85
N GLU A 82 7.38 18.45 -11.00
CA GLU A 82 6.05 18.09 -11.53
C GLU A 82 5.32 17.15 -10.58
N ARG A 83 6.04 16.14 -10.04
CA ARG A 83 5.50 15.20 -9.06
C ARG A 83 5.11 15.87 -7.75
N SER A 84 5.92 16.81 -7.27
CA SER A 84 5.63 17.55 -6.05
C SER A 84 4.34 18.36 -6.18
N GLY A 85 4.15 19.06 -7.30
CA GLY A 85 2.89 19.79 -7.54
C GLY A 85 1.67 18.86 -7.61
N ARG A 86 1.79 17.72 -8.30
CA ARG A 86 0.67 16.76 -8.45
C ARG A 86 0.34 15.95 -7.20
N LEU A 87 1.27 15.82 -6.26
CA LEU A 87 1.07 15.04 -5.03
C LEU A 87 0.84 15.94 -3.82
N LEU A 88 1.70 16.93 -3.59
CA LEU A 88 1.67 17.75 -2.38
C LEU A 88 0.53 18.76 -2.38
N ILE A 89 0.15 19.34 -3.53
CA ILE A 89 -0.97 20.28 -3.59
C ILE A 89 -2.30 19.57 -3.27
N PRO A 90 -2.66 18.44 -3.92
CA PRO A 90 -3.86 17.70 -3.54
C PRO A 90 -3.80 17.12 -2.12
N LEU A 91 -2.62 16.72 -1.65
CA LEU A 91 -2.42 16.28 -0.28
C LEU A 91 -2.75 17.38 0.73
N LEU A 92 -2.17 18.58 0.57
CA LEU A 92 -2.43 19.71 1.47
C LEU A 92 -3.91 20.08 1.47
N PHE A 93 -4.52 20.17 0.29
CA PHE A 93 -5.96 20.41 0.19
C PHE A 93 -6.78 19.31 0.87
N GLY A 94 -6.43 18.04 0.62
CA GLY A 94 -7.11 16.90 1.22
C GLY A 94 -7.02 16.89 2.74
N VAL A 95 -5.82 17.08 3.30
CA VAL A 95 -5.58 17.11 4.75
C VAL A 95 -6.29 18.29 5.41
N LEU A 96 -6.31 19.46 4.77
CA LEU A 96 -6.91 20.65 5.34
C LEU A 96 -8.44 20.70 5.19
N VAL A 97 -9.00 20.19 4.09
CA VAL A 97 -10.42 20.42 3.77
C VAL A 97 -11.24 19.14 3.86
N VAL A 98 -10.72 18.02 3.33
CA VAL A 98 -11.49 16.78 3.17
C VAL A 98 -11.37 15.90 4.42
N VAL A 99 -10.15 15.69 4.90
CA VAL A 99 -9.85 14.81 6.02
C VAL A 99 -10.56 15.22 7.31
N PRO A 100 -10.64 16.51 7.73
CA PRO A 100 -11.17 16.89 9.04
C PRO A 100 -12.63 16.49 9.29
N VAL A 101 -13.40 16.21 8.23
CA VAL A 101 -14.76 15.66 8.34
C VAL A 101 -14.76 14.30 9.06
N GLN A 102 -13.78 13.44 8.78
CA GLN A 102 -13.68 12.10 9.38
C GLN A 102 -13.43 12.12 10.90
N PRO A 103 -12.37 12.79 11.42
CA PRO A 103 -12.12 12.87 12.86
C PRO A 103 -13.21 13.65 13.59
N TYR A 104 -13.88 14.62 12.95
CA TYR A 104 -15.05 15.26 13.52
C TYR A 104 -16.19 14.25 13.76
N CYS A 105 -16.61 13.54 12.70
CA CYS A 105 -17.70 12.58 12.82
C CYS A 105 -17.36 11.43 13.79
N GLN A 106 -16.12 10.92 13.77
CA GLN A 106 -15.65 9.91 14.71
C GLN A 106 -15.63 10.43 16.15
N GLY A 107 -15.09 11.63 16.38
CA GLY A 107 -15.03 12.25 17.70
C GLY A 107 -16.39 12.51 18.33
N VAL A 108 -17.34 13.00 17.53
CA VAL A 108 -18.72 13.23 17.97
C VAL A 108 -19.42 11.89 18.27
N ALA A 109 -19.26 10.89 17.40
CA ALA A 109 -19.82 9.56 17.63
C ALA A 109 -19.25 8.87 18.88
N ASN A 110 -17.97 9.12 19.19
CA ASN A 110 -17.32 8.61 20.40
C ASN A 110 -17.71 9.40 21.67
N GLY A 111 -18.46 10.49 21.56
CA GLY A 111 -18.81 11.37 22.69
C GLY A 111 -17.63 12.16 23.27
N LEU A 112 -16.53 12.27 22.50
CA LEU A 112 -15.27 12.91 22.94
C LEU A 112 -15.05 14.28 22.28
N VAL A 113 -15.94 14.68 21.37
CA VAL A 113 -15.97 15.97 20.69
C VAL A 113 -17.39 16.49 20.72
N GLU A 114 -17.58 17.75 21.13
CA GLU A 114 -18.89 18.39 21.10
C GLU A 114 -19.38 18.66 19.67
N PRO A 115 -20.68 18.54 19.39
CA PRO A 115 -21.25 18.91 18.10
C PRO A 115 -21.01 20.38 17.78
N GLY A 116 -20.51 20.67 16.56
CA GLY A 116 -20.16 22.03 16.14
C GLY A 116 -18.95 22.03 15.22
N PHE A 117 -19.15 21.77 13.93
CA PHE A 117 -18.05 21.56 12.98
C PHE A 117 -17.07 22.74 12.91
N TRP A 118 -17.57 23.98 12.91
CA TRP A 118 -16.70 25.17 12.84
C TRP A 118 -15.86 25.38 14.11
N GLN A 119 -16.44 25.12 15.28
CA GLN A 119 -15.72 25.17 16.55
C GLN A 119 -14.68 24.04 16.62
N PHE A 120 -15.04 22.84 16.15
CA PHE A 120 -14.11 21.74 15.99
C PHE A 120 -12.94 22.12 15.09
N LEU A 121 -13.18 22.69 13.91
CA LEU A 121 -12.12 23.10 12.98
C LEU A 121 -11.18 24.14 13.62
N GLY A 122 -11.73 25.13 14.31
CA GLY A 122 -10.94 26.13 15.03
C GLY A 122 -9.97 25.50 16.02
N ARG A 123 -10.41 24.46 16.77
CA ARG A 123 -9.53 23.68 17.65
C ARG A 123 -8.63 22.71 16.89
N TYR A 124 -9.11 22.05 15.86
CA TYR A 124 -8.38 21.03 15.09
C TYR A 124 -7.11 21.59 14.47
N TYR A 125 -7.17 22.79 13.91
CA TYR A 125 -5.99 23.44 13.31
C TYR A 125 -5.00 24.03 14.30
N THR A 126 -5.28 24.02 15.62
CA THR A 126 -4.27 24.38 16.62
C THR A 126 -3.18 23.32 16.77
N GLY A 127 -3.44 22.07 16.33
CA GLY A 127 -2.52 20.95 16.46
C GLY A 127 -2.38 20.41 17.89
N TYR A 128 -3.16 20.91 18.87
CA TYR A 128 -3.16 20.36 20.21
C TYR A 128 -3.80 18.97 20.26
N ALA A 129 -3.30 18.14 21.17
CA ALA A 129 -3.85 16.81 21.39
C ALA A 129 -5.33 16.85 21.82
N TRP A 130 -6.08 15.85 21.37
CA TRP A 130 -7.47 15.63 21.74
C TRP A 130 -7.58 14.62 22.89
N PRO A 131 -8.75 14.47 23.53
CA PRO A 131 -8.95 13.41 24.50
C PRO A 131 -8.55 12.04 23.92
N PRO A 132 -7.96 11.14 24.74
CA PRO A 132 -7.56 9.83 24.27
C PRO A 132 -8.69 9.09 23.55
N LYS A 133 -8.41 8.55 22.37
CA LYS A 133 -9.36 7.83 21.50
C LYS A 133 -10.48 8.70 20.90
N ALA A 134 -10.37 10.03 20.90
CA ALA A 134 -11.32 10.89 20.23
C ALA A 134 -11.47 10.51 18.74
N PHE A 135 -10.34 10.40 18.04
CA PHE A 135 -10.27 9.95 16.67
C PHE A 135 -8.85 9.45 16.35
N ASP A 136 -8.65 8.86 15.18
CA ASP A 136 -7.33 8.40 14.74
C ASP A 136 -6.36 9.58 14.54
N GLY A 137 -5.26 9.60 15.30
CA GLY A 137 -4.31 10.73 15.33
C GLY A 137 -4.59 11.78 16.41
N TRP A 138 -5.41 11.45 17.42
CA TRP A 138 -5.70 12.35 18.55
C TRP A 138 -4.44 12.87 19.27
N GLN A 139 -3.35 12.09 19.29
CA GLN A 139 -2.08 12.45 19.95
C GLN A 139 -1.37 13.63 19.27
N THR A 140 -1.46 13.70 17.93
CA THR A 140 -0.79 14.71 17.11
C THR A 140 -1.70 15.90 16.80
N GLY A 141 -2.96 15.86 17.23
CA GLY A 141 -3.94 16.93 16.99
C GLY A 141 -4.54 16.95 15.60
N PHE A 142 -3.83 16.41 14.60
CA PHE A 142 -4.27 16.26 13.21
C PHE A 142 -3.93 14.87 12.67
N THR A 143 -4.56 14.50 11.55
CA THR A 143 -4.33 13.24 10.83
C THR A 143 -4.42 13.48 9.33
N TRP A 144 -3.70 12.68 8.53
CA TRP A 144 -3.90 12.60 7.07
C TRP A 144 -4.80 11.42 6.67
N ASN A 145 -5.20 10.57 7.63
CA ASN A 145 -5.97 9.34 7.42
C ASN A 145 -5.53 8.60 6.15
N HIS A 146 -6.44 8.34 5.22
CA HIS A 146 -6.18 7.56 4.01
C HIS A 146 -5.22 8.23 3.01
N LEU A 147 -4.84 9.49 3.20
CA LEU A 147 -3.93 10.21 2.30
C LEU A 147 -2.43 9.92 2.55
N TRP A 148 -2.10 9.12 3.56
CA TRP A 148 -0.72 8.69 3.87
C TRP A 148 0.03 8.19 2.63
N TYR A 149 -0.67 7.50 1.72
CA TYR A 149 -0.11 6.96 0.48
C TYR A 149 0.59 8.03 -0.37
N LEU A 150 0.03 9.25 -0.44
CA LEU A 150 0.58 10.32 -1.26
C LEU A 150 1.95 10.78 -0.73
N VAL A 151 2.10 10.82 0.59
CA VAL A 151 3.36 11.18 1.26
C VAL A 151 4.40 10.11 0.98
N TYR A 152 4.05 8.84 1.16
CA TYR A 152 4.94 7.70 0.92
C TYR A 152 5.39 7.67 -0.55
N LEU A 153 4.45 7.85 -1.47
CA LEU A 153 4.73 7.90 -2.89
C LEU A 153 5.66 9.06 -3.25
N TRP A 154 5.47 10.24 -2.66
CA TRP A 154 6.37 11.37 -2.87
C TRP A 154 7.78 11.06 -2.36
N CYS A 155 7.91 10.51 -1.14
CA CYS A 155 9.19 10.10 -0.57
C CYS A 155 9.91 9.06 -1.45
N TYR A 156 9.19 8.04 -1.94
CA TYR A 156 9.76 7.02 -2.82
C TYR A 156 10.16 7.59 -4.18
N THR A 157 9.40 8.55 -4.69
CA THR A 157 9.74 9.26 -5.92
C THR A 157 11.01 10.10 -5.75
N ALA A 158 11.13 10.83 -4.64
CA ALA A 158 12.33 11.60 -4.31
C ALA A 158 13.54 10.68 -4.11
N LEU A 159 13.37 9.57 -3.39
CA LEU A 159 14.41 8.57 -3.20
C LEU A 159 14.83 7.93 -4.53
N LEU A 160 13.90 7.60 -5.42
CA LEU A 160 14.20 7.09 -6.77
C LEU A 160 15.05 8.09 -7.58
N VAL A 161 14.78 9.40 -7.46
CA VAL A 161 15.57 10.45 -8.11
C VAL A 161 17.00 10.49 -7.58
N VAL A 162 17.17 10.42 -6.26
CA VAL A 162 18.50 10.38 -5.61
C VAL A 162 19.26 9.10 -5.99
N LEU A 163 18.56 7.98 -6.08
CA LEU A 163 19.14 6.67 -6.40
C LEU A 163 19.49 6.49 -7.88
N GLN A 164 19.21 7.45 -8.77
CA GLN A 164 19.47 7.28 -10.21
C GLN A 164 20.93 6.94 -10.53
N LYS A 165 21.89 7.65 -9.92
CA LYS A 165 23.32 7.36 -10.13
C LYS A 165 23.73 5.99 -9.55
N PRO A 166 23.41 5.65 -8.28
CA PRO A 166 23.64 4.31 -7.75
C PRO A 166 23.02 3.18 -8.59
N LEU A 167 21.81 3.38 -9.11
CA LEU A 167 21.12 2.39 -9.96
C LEU A 167 21.83 2.13 -11.29
N GLN A 168 22.67 3.06 -11.74
CA GLN A 168 23.50 2.91 -12.94
C GLN A 168 24.87 2.28 -12.65
N SER A 169 25.26 2.11 -11.39
CA SER A 169 26.49 1.40 -11.01
C SER A 169 26.41 -0.10 -11.35
N GLY A 170 27.55 -0.80 -11.36
CA GLY A 170 27.57 -2.26 -11.60
C GLY A 170 26.70 -3.05 -10.62
N LEU A 171 26.68 -2.66 -9.33
CA LEU A 171 25.79 -3.27 -8.33
C LEU A 171 24.31 -2.97 -8.62
N GLY A 172 23.98 -1.73 -8.98
CA GLY A 172 22.62 -1.33 -9.33
C GLY A 172 22.09 -2.06 -10.57
N GLN A 173 22.93 -2.22 -11.59
CA GLN A 173 22.63 -3.00 -12.79
C GLN A 173 22.47 -4.49 -12.45
N GLY A 174 23.35 -5.07 -11.63
CA GLY A 174 23.23 -6.46 -11.17
C GLY A 174 21.92 -6.72 -10.40
N LEU A 175 21.52 -5.81 -9.51
CA LEU A 175 20.22 -5.89 -8.82
C LEU A 175 19.05 -5.81 -9.79
N ARG A 176 19.06 -4.83 -10.70
CA ARG A 176 18.05 -4.72 -11.75
C ARG A 176 17.97 -5.99 -12.59
N ASP A 177 19.11 -6.56 -12.98
CA ASP A 177 19.19 -7.74 -13.84
C ASP A 177 18.68 -8.98 -13.12
N SER A 178 18.99 -9.13 -11.83
CA SER A 178 18.48 -10.23 -10.99
C SER A 178 16.96 -10.33 -10.99
N PHE A 179 16.25 -9.20 -11.16
CA PHE A 179 14.80 -9.14 -11.30
C PHE A 179 14.36 -9.18 -12.77
N THR A 180 14.95 -8.37 -13.64
CA THR A 180 14.48 -8.20 -15.02
C THR A 180 14.80 -9.36 -15.96
N GLN A 181 15.72 -10.25 -15.57
CA GLN A 181 16.03 -11.48 -16.29
C GLN A 181 15.19 -12.68 -15.83
N LEU A 182 14.34 -12.54 -14.81
CA LEU A 182 13.46 -13.62 -14.34
C LEU A 182 12.45 -14.02 -15.42
N ARG A 183 12.25 -15.33 -15.60
CA ARG A 183 11.31 -15.92 -16.57
C ARG A 183 10.63 -17.15 -15.96
N GLY A 184 9.46 -17.51 -16.50
CA GLY A 184 8.70 -18.67 -16.06
C GLY A 184 8.39 -18.66 -14.57
N TRP A 185 8.43 -19.83 -13.93
CA TRP A 185 8.15 -19.99 -12.50
C TRP A 185 9.07 -19.13 -11.61
N ARG A 186 10.30 -18.81 -12.06
CA ARG A 186 11.24 -17.96 -11.31
C ARG A 186 10.68 -16.56 -11.10
N LEU A 187 9.95 -16.01 -12.07
CA LEU A 187 9.28 -14.71 -11.94
C LEU A 187 8.15 -14.75 -10.91
N LEU A 188 7.46 -15.89 -10.78
CA LEU A 188 6.35 -16.06 -9.84
C LEU A 188 6.81 -16.31 -8.39
N VAL A 189 8.05 -16.72 -8.16
CA VAL A 189 8.52 -17.15 -6.83
C VAL A 189 9.65 -16.28 -6.27
N TRP A 190 10.62 -15.87 -7.08
CA TRP A 190 11.78 -15.15 -6.54
C TRP A 190 11.48 -13.77 -5.95
N PRO A 191 10.63 -12.92 -6.56
CA PRO A 191 10.33 -11.60 -6.01
C PRO A 191 9.55 -11.64 -4.68
N PHE A 192 8.98 -12.80 -4.32
CA PHE A 192 8.41 -13.01 -2.99
C PHE A 192 9.49 -13.07 -1.89
N ALA A 193 10.71 -13.55 -2.19
CA ALA A 193 11.72 -13.79 -1.17
C ALA A 193 12.14 -12.50 -0.42
N PRO A 194 12.42 -11.36 -1.08
CA PRO A 194 12.69 -10.11 -0.37
C PRO A 194 11.52 -9.65 0.50
N LEU A 195 10.28 -9.81 0.04
CA LEU A 195 9.07 -9.44 0.81
C LEU A 195 8.92 -10.31 2.07
N LEU A 196 9.23 -11.60 1.97
CA LEU A 196 9.24 -12.50 3.12
C LEU A 196 10.34 -12.13 4.12
N VAL A 197 11.56 -11.88 3.65
CA VAL A 197 12.68 -11.48 4.53
C VAL A 197 12.35 -10.19 5.27
N ILE A 198 11.81 -9.19 4.57
CA ILE A 198 11.35 -7.93 5.18
C ILE A 198 10.27 -8.20 6.22
N THR A 199 9.28 -9.05 5.90
CA THR A 199 8.21 -9.44 6.83
C THR A 199 8.76 -10.07 8.09
N VAL A 200 9.59 -11.10 7.96
CA VAL A 200 10.11 -11.87 9.10
C VAL A 200 11.00 -11.00 10.00
N THR A 201 11.77 -10.08 9.41
CA THR A 201 12.75 -9.28 10.15
C THR A 201 12.18 -8.00 10.75
N LEU A 202 11.18 -7.37 10.11
CA LEU A 202 10.70 -6.05 10.49
C LEU A 202 9.26 -6.02 11.02
N GLN A 203 8.36 -6.91 10.62
CA GLN A 203 6.93 -6.73 10.91
C GLN A 203 6.62 -6.71 12.41
N LEU A 204 7.25 -7.57 13.22
CA LEU A 204 7.04 -7.59 14.67
C LEU A 204 7.67 -6.38 15.37
N LYS A 205 8.80 -5.88 14.86
CA LYS A 205 9.53 -4.75 15.46
C LYS A 205 8.89 -3.40 15.11
N TYR A 206 8.33 -3.31 13.91
CA TYR A 206 7.74 -2.10 13.36
C TYR A 206 6.38 -2.43 12.74
N PRO A 207 5.33 -2.61 13.56
CA PRO A 207 3.97 -2.79 13.06
C PRO A 207 3.56 -1.58 12.20
N ASN A 208 2.80 -1.85 11.14
CA ASN A 208 2.35 -0.79 10.24
C ASN A 208 1.47 0.22 10.99
N ASN A 209 1.86 1.49 10.93
CA ASN A 209 1.16 2.60 11.57
C ASN A 209 0.79 3.74 10.60
N ASN A 210 1.24 3.69 9.34
CA ASN A 210 1.02 4.72 8.32
C ASN A 210 1.43 6.15 8.74
N ALA A 211 2.35 6.28 9.69
CA ALA A 211 2.76 7.54 10.30
C ALA A 211 3.96 8.21 9.63
N LEU A 212 4.46 7.64 8.52
CA LEU A 212 5.72 7.99 7.82
C LEU A 212 6.97 7.73 8.68
N PHE A 213 7.02 8.26 9.89
CA PHE A 213 8.14 8.02 10.78
C PHE A 213 7.95 6.71 11.55
N ASN A 214 9.05 5.96 11.72
CA ASN A 214 9.06 4.66 12.39
C ASN A 214 8.17 3.57 11.77
N ASP A 215 7.76 3.73 10.50
CA ASP A 215 7.00 2.73 9.75
C ASP A 215 7.89 1.88 8.83
N TRP A 216 8.98 1.37 9.41
CA TRP A 216 10.08 0.75 8.64
C TRP A 216 9.66 -0.49 7.85
N TYR A 217 8.74 -1.29 8.40
CA TYR A 217 8.18 -2.44 7.70
C TYR A 217 7.43 -2.02 6.43
N ALA A 218 6.48 -1.07 6.55
CA ALA A 218 5.72 -0.59 5.41
C ALA A 218 6.63 0.07 4.37
N HIS A 219 7.63 0.84 4.81
CA HIS A 219 8.62 1.42 3.92
C HIS A 219 9.39 0.38 3.11
N ALA A 220 9.91 -0.64 3.78
CA ALA A 220 10.66 -1.69 3.11
C ALA A 220 9.81 -2.47 2.09
N ILE A 221 8.57 -2.86 2.45
CA ILE A 221 7.66 -3.56 1.53
C ILE A 221 7.28 -2.66 0.34
N TYR A 222 6.69 -1.50 0.61
CA TYR A 222 6.12 -0.66 -0.44
C TYR A 222 7.18 -0.07 -1.36
N PHE A 223 8.37 0.26 -0.84
CA PHE A 223 9.46 0.72 -1.68
C PHE A 223 10.01 -0.42 -2.57
N THR A 224 10.10 -1.64 -2.04
CA THR A 224 10.51 -2.83 -2.84
C THR A 224 9.54 -3.07 -3.99
N VAL A 225 8.23 -3.09 -3.70
CA VAL A 225 7.19 -3.28 -4.72
C VAL A 225 7.14 -2.11 -5.72
N PHE A 226 7.35 -0.88 -5.26
CA PHE A 226 7.52 0.28 -6.14
C PHE A 226 8.71 0.11 -7.09
N MET A 227 9.85 -0.40 -6.62
CA MET A 227 11.02 -0.69 -7.46
C MET A 227 10.77 -1.83 -8.44
N TYR A 228 10.04 -2.88 -8.06
CA TYR A 228 9.58 -3.92 -9.00
C TYR A 228 8.73 -3.32 -10.11
N GLY A 229 7.80 -2.42 -9.76
CA GLY A 229 7.03 -1.65 -10.74
C GLY A 229 7.91 -0.81 -11.66
N TYR A 230 8.90 -0.09 -11.12
CA TYR A 230 9.85 0.69 -11.90
C TYR A 230 10.58 -0.18 -12.94
N TRP A 231 11.10 -1.35 -12.52
CA TRP A 231 11.80 -2.28 -13.39
C TRP A 231 10.89 -2.96 -14.43
N LEU A 232 9.64 -3.27 -14.07
CA LEU A 232 8.61 -3.73 -15.02
C LEU A 232 8.34 -2.69 -16.11
N GLY A 233 8.30 -1.40 -15.76
CA GLY A 233 8.03 -0.34 -16.73
C GLY A 233 9.17 -0.09 -17.73
N ILE A 234 10.43 -0.39 -17.37
CA ILE A 234 11.58 -0.26 -18.29
C ILE A 234 11.86 -1.53 -19.09
N ASN A 235 11.38 -2.70 -18.69
CA ASN A 235 11.64 -3.97 -19.37
C ASN A 235 10.37 -4.58 -20.00
N LYS A 236 10.22 -4.37 -21.32
CA LYS A 236 9.08 -4.89 -22.08
C LYS A 236 9.02 -6.42 -22.13
N ALA A 237 10.16 -7.11 -22.14
CA ALA A 237 10.20 -8.57 -22.17
C ALA A 237 9.71 -9.16 -20.84
N LEU A 238 10.08 -8.54 -19.71
CA LEU A 238 9.56 -8.91 -18.40
C LEU A 238 8.04 -8.69 -18.32
N TRP A 239 7.54 -7.56 -18.83
CA TRP A 239 6.11 -7.29 -18.91
C TRP A 239 5.36 -8.33 -19.74
N ALA A 240 5.89 -8.68 -20.92
CA ALA A 240 5.30 -9.70 -21.79
C ALA A 240 5.30 -11.08 -21.12
N GLU A 241 6.36 -11.42 -20.41
CA GLU A 241 6.44 -12.68 -19.67
C GLU A 241 5.44 -12.74 -18.52
N LEU A 242 5.27 -11.64 -17.77
CA LEU A 242 4.25 -11.56 -16.72
C LEU A 242 2.84 -11.75 -17.30
N ALA A 243 2.55 -11.06 -18.42
CA ALA A 243 1.28 -11.20 -19.12
C ALA A 243 1.04 -12.63 -19.63
N ARG A 244 2.11 -13.33 -20.06
CA ARG A 244 2.05 -14.74 -20.46
C ARG A 244 1.67 -15.64 -19.29
N LEU A 245 2.21 -15.36 -18.11
CA LEU A 245 2.04 -16.15 -16.88
C LEU A 245 0.78 -15.82 -16.06
N ARG A 246 -0.12 -14.95 -16.55
CA ARG A 246 -1.28 -14.47 -15.78
C ARG A 246 -2.21 -15.57 -15.25
N LYS A 247 -2.32 -16.71 -15.96
CA LYS A 247 -3.19 -17.83 -15.54
C LYS A 247 -2.54 -18.60 -14.40
N GLU A 248 -1.25 -18.87 -14.53
CA GLU A 248 -0.41 -19.50 -13.52
C GLU A 248 -0.31 -18.61 -12.27
N ALA A 249 -0.16 -17.30 -12.45
CA ALA A 249 -0.19 -16.31 -11.38
C ALA A 249 -1.54 -16.28 -10.65
N THR A 250 -2.65 -16.25 -11.39
CA THR A 250 -4.01 -16.34 -10.80
C THR A 250 -4.20 -17.62 -9.99
N ALA A 251 -3.82 -18.77 -10.55
CA ALA A 251 -3.92 -20.05 -9.84
C ALA A 251 -3.07 -20.04 -8.56
N LEU A 252 -1.82 -19.57 -8.65
CA LEU A 252 -0.93 -19.44 -7.50
C LEU A 252 -1.48 -18.48 -6.45
N ALA A 253 -2.08 -17.36 -6.86
CA ALA A 253 -2.69 -16.40 -5.95
C ALA A 253 -3.86 -17.02 -5.18
N LEU A 254 -4.77 -17.72 -5.87
CA LEU A 254 -5.92 -18.38 -5.24
C LEU A 254 -5.49 -19.50 -4.29
N ILE A 255 -4.52 -20.34 -4.69
CA ILE A 255 -3.97 -21.40 -3.84
C ILE A 255 -3.29 -20.79 -2.61
N SER A 256 -2.44 -19.78 -2.81
CA SER A 256 -1.71 -19.14 -1.71
C SER A 256 -2.66 -18.40 -0.76
N TYR A 257 -3.72 -17.78 -1.28
CA TYR A 257 -4.77 -17.17 -0.46
C TYR A 257 -5.51 -18.21 0.37
N PHE A 258 -5.89 -19.34 -0.25
CA PHE A 258 -6.57 -20.42 0.46
C PHE A 258 -5.69 -20.97 1.60
N LEU A 259 -4.42 -21.25 1.32
CA LEU A 259 -3.46 -21.71 2.33
C LEU A 259 -3.22 -20.66 3.43
N TYR A 260 -3.16 -19.38 3.06
CA TYR A 260 -3.08 -18.27 4.01
C TYR A 260 -4.33 -18.21 4.91
N ALA A 261 -5.53 -18.26 4.34
CA ALA A 261 -6.78 -18.22 5.07
C ALA A 261 -6.94 -19.45 5.98
N LEU A 262 -6.61 -20.64 5.48
CA LEU A 262 -6.63 -21.89 6.25
C LEU A 262 -5.63 -21.82 7.41
N SER A 263 -4.40 -21.38 7.16
CA SER A 263 -3.39 -21.24 8.22
C SER A 263 -3.85 -20.29 9.34
N ARG A 264 -4.55 -19.20 9.00
CA ARG A 264 -5.12 -18.29 10.01
C ARG A 264 -6.33 -18.83 10.74
N ALA A 265 -7.06 -19.77 10.16
CA ALA A 265 -8.21 -20.40 10.80
C ALA A 265 -7.80 -21.57 11.70
N VAL A 266 -6.67 -22.22 11.38
CA VAL A 266 -6.14 -23.36 12.13
C VAL A 266 -5.23 -22.92 13.27
N PHE A 267 -4.41 -21.89 13.07
CA PHE A 267 -3.48 -21.41 14.08
C PHE A 267 -4.11 -20.34 14.96
N GLU A 268 -4.00 -20.52 16.27
CA GLU A 268 -4.47 -19.57 17.28
C GLU A 268 -3.34 -18.60 17.68
N ASP A 269 -3.68 -17.44 18.25
CA ASP A 269 -2.68 -16.42 18.62
C ASP A 269 -1.68 -16.91 19.69
N GLU A 270 -2.03 -17.97 20.44
CA GLU A 270 -1.19 -18.63 21.46
C GLU A 270 -0.17 -19.63 20.86
N ASP A 271 -0.23 -19.89 19.55
CA ASP A 271 0.63 -20.89 18.92
C ASP A 271 2.13 -20.50 18.87
N PRO A 272 3.03 -21.50 18.74
CA PRO A 272 4.47 -21.26 18.71
C PRO A 272 4.89 -20.25 17.62
N PRO A 273 5.97 -19.46 17.81
CA PRO A 273 6.45 -18.46 16.84
C PRO A 273 6.63 -18.96 15.40
N MET A 274 6.82 -20.26 15.19
CA MET A 274 6.96 -20.89 13.88
C MET A 274 5.65 -20.90 13.06
N THR A 275 4.47 -20.82 13.69
CA THR A 275 3.18 -20.74 12.97
C THR A 275 3.04 -19.40 12.24
N TYR A 276 3.54 -18.31 12.83
CA TYR A 276 3.63 -17.00 12.18
C TYR A 276 4.44 -17.06 10.88
N LEU A 277 5.52 -17.84 10.85
CA LEU A 277 6.33 -17.99 9.65
C LEU A 277 5.53 -18.63 8.50
N ILE A 278 4.74 -19.67 8.78
CA ILE A 278 3.88 -20.33 7.78
C ILE A 278 2.85 -19.34 7.24
N ILE A 279 2.17 -18.62 8.13
CA ILE A 279 1.18 -17.58 7.74
C ILE A 279 1.85 -16.51 6.87
N TRP A 280 3.05 -16.05 7.24
CA TRP A 280 3.78 -15.03 6.49
C TRP A 280 4.28 -15.51 5.14
N ILE A 281 4.68 -16.78 5.01
CA ILE A 281 5.04 -17.41 3.73
C ILE A 281 3.83 -17.36 2.80
N PHE A 282 2.70 -17.93 3.20
CA PHE A 282 1.51 -17.94 2.32
C PHE A 282 0.98 -16.54 2.03
N ARG A 283 1.00 -15.64 3.02
CA ARG A 283 0.58 -14.25 2.84
C ARG A 283 1.45 -13.52 1.83
N ASN A 284 2.77 -13.55 1.96
CA ASN A 284 3.64 -12.80 1.05
C ASN A 284 3.64 -13.45 -0.35
N LEU A 285 3.51 -14.78 -0.45
CA LEU A 285 3.40 -15.46 -1.74
C LEU A 285 2.10 -15.07 -2.43
N TYR A 286 1.00 -15.02 -1.67
CA TYR A 286 -0.28 -14.50 -2.14
C TYR A 286 -0.16 -13.06 -2.63
N ILE A 287 0.49 -12.16 -1.88
CA ILE A 287 0.69 -10.76 -2.30
C ILE A 287 1.37 -10.72 -3.66
N TRP A 288 2.54 -11.36 -3.82
CA TRP A 288 3.26 -11.30 -5.09
C TRP A 288 2.49 -11.96 -6.24
N ALA A 289 1.89 -13.13 -6.01
CA ALA A 289 1.11 -13.82 -7.04
C ALA A 289 -0.13 -13.02 -7.46
N ALA A 290 -0.81 -12.35 -6.53
CA ALA A 290 -1.94 -11.48 -6.82
C ALA A 290 -1.54 -10.21 -7.60
N LEU A 291 -0.33 -9.69 -7.37
CA LEU A 291 0.22 -8.58 -8.17
C LEU A 291 0.56 -9.02 -9.60
N CYS A 292 0.91 -10.29 -9.80
CA CYS A 292 1.23 -10.85 -11.11
C CYS A 292 -0.01 -11.24 -11.93
N ALA A 293 -1.13 -11.52 -11.27
CA ALA A 293 -2.40 -11.94 -11.87
C ALA A 293 -3.14 -10.78 -12.55
#